data_AF-M4C4D3-F1
#
_entry.id   AF-M4C4D3-F1
#
_cell.length_a   1.000
_cell.length_b   1.000
_cell.length_c   1.000
_cell.angle_alpha   90.00
_cell.angle_beta   90.00
_cell.angle_gamma   90.00
#
_symmetry.space_group_name_H-M   'P 1'
#
loop_
_entity.id
_entity.type
_entity.pdbx_description
1 polymer ?
#
loop_
_entity_poly.entity_id
_entity_poly.type
_entity_poly.pdbx_seq_one_letter_code
_entity_poly.pdbx_strand_id
1 'polypeptide(L)'
;MDEEAKKKGKKLERNRDSARESRRKQQTYVETLENGIKCLQINRNLVRSYQWGVSGPEFGSESRSISSEMSNWEKHVEVVTGRTEAFSRIQKPANFQSLMQLNRQRRTLSMQHDERERAVWKCFRLVGRQLAAIRTSVLQVQMLRTFSGNPLAAELDSLLNLSAGQKRQLQCHAQQMFNEEIVELTKLFKIFFALRNEALRLNILSPSLERYFRETCSFDQLQKLLQWTENHRTVIESDLSIDAV
;
A
#
# COMPACT_ATOMS: atom_id res chain seq x y z
N MET A 1 51.04 -3.14 -40.90
CA MET A 1 50.34 -1.89 -41.27
C MET A 1 48.89 -2.14 -41.65
N ASP A 2 48.58 -2.97 -42.67
CA ASP A 2 47.20 -3.15 -43.15
C ASP A 2 46.29 -3.97 -42.19
N GLU A 3 46.85 -4.96 -41.49
CA GLU A 3 46.16 -5.74 -40.45
C GLU A 3 45.77 -4.92 -39.20
N GLU A 4 46.62 -3.98 -38.79
CA GLU A 4 46.35 -3.11 -37.64
C GLU A 4 45.28 -2.06 -37.97
N ALA A 5 45.28 -1.55 -39.20
CA ALA A 5 44.22 -0.68 -39.69
C ALA A 5 42.86 -1.40 -39.73
N LYS A 6 42.82 -2.66 -40.18
CA LYS A 6 41.61 -3.51 -40.16
C LYS A 6 41.13 -3.80 -38.74
N LYS A 7 42.03 -4.08 -37.79
CA LYS A 7 41.69 -4.28 -36.37
C LYS A 7 41.13 -3.00 -35.73
N LYS A 8 41.71 -1.84 -36.04
CA LYS A 8 41.23 -0.52 -35.57
C LYS A 8 39.84 -0.19 -36.16
N GLY A 9 39.61 -0.50 -37.43
CA GLY A 9 38.30 -0.38 -38.09
C GLY A 9 37.22 -1.22 -37.42
N LYS A 10 37.47 -2.52 -37.22
CA LYS A 10 36.54 -3.43 -36.52
C LYS A 10 36.24 -2.99 -35.08
N LYS A 11 37.22 -2.42 -34.37
CA LYS A 11 37.02 -1.90 -33.00
C LYS A 11 36.11 -0.67 -32.98
N LEU A 12 36.27 0.23 -33.95
CA LEU A 12 35.42 1.43 -34.10
C LEU A 12 33.98 1.05 -34.49
N GLU A 13 33.82 0.05 -35.36
CA GLU A 13 32.50 -0.46 -35.75
C GLU A 13 31.77 -1.09 -34.56
N ARG A 14 32.44 -1.97 -33.79
CA ARG A 14 31.88 -2.52 -32.55
C ARG A 14 31.52 -1.45 -31.51
N ASN A 15 32.32 -0.39 -31.39
CA ASN A 15 32.02 0.71 -30.49
C ASN A 15 30.80 1.53 -30.96
N ARG A 16 30.70 1.79 -32.26
CA ARG A 16 29.53 2.44 -32.87
C ARG A 16 28.26 1.63 -32.68
N ASP A 17 28.33 0.31 -32.87
CA ASP A 17 27.17 -0.57 -32.68
C ASP A 17 26.79 -0.70 -31.21
N SER A 18 27.77 -0.78 -30.30
CA SER A 18 27.51 -0.75 -28.85
C SER A 18 26.85 0.57 -28.43
N ALA A 19 27.28 1.70 -28.99
CA ALA A 19 26.68 3.01 -28.73
C ALA A 19 25.25 3.13 -29.29
N ARG A 20 25.00 2.58 -30.48
CA ARG A 20 23.65 2.50 -31.07
C ARG A 20 22.73 1.63 -30.21
N GLU A 21 23.22 0.48 -29.76
CA GLU A 21 22.46 -0.43 -28.92
C GLU A 21 22.16 0.18 -27.54
N SER A 22 23.13 0.88 -26.95
CA SER A 22 22.94 1.63 -25.70
C SER A 22 21.86 2.72 -25.85
N ARG A 23 21.87 3.46 -26.96
CA ARG A 23 20.83 4.47 -27.24
C ARG A 23 19.45 3.85 -27.43
N ARG A 24 19.36 2.72 -28.16
CA ARG A 24 18.09 1.97 -28.30
C ARG A 24 17.56 1.50 -26.95
N LYS A 25 18.42 0.91 -26.09
CA LYS A 25 18.04 0.47 -24.74
C LYS A 25 17.55 1.63 -23.87
N GLN A 26 18.22 2.79 -23.92
CA GLN A 26 17.77 3.99 -23.22
C GLN A 26 16.43 4.49 -23.73
N GLN A 27 16.24 4.53 -25.05
CA GLN A 27 14.97 4.95 -25.65
C GLN A 27 13.81 4.03 -25.21
N THR A 28 13.99 2.72 -25.31
CA THR A 28 12.97 1.75 -24.87
C THR A 28 12.68 1.85 -23.37
N TYR A 29 13.70 2.11 -22.54
CA TYR A 29 13.53 2.35 -21.11
C TYR A 29 12.68 3.60 -20.83
N VAL A 30 12.97 4.71 -21.51
CA VAL A 30 12.23 5.97 -21.39
C VAL A 30 10.78 5.79 -21.85
N GLU A 31 10.55 5.19 -23.01
CA GLU A 31 9.21 4.90 -23.53
C GLU A 31 8.39 4.04 -22.55
N THR A 32 9.02 3.04 -21.93
CA THR A 32 8.37 2.19 -20.93
C THR A 32 8.00 2.98 -19.67
N LEU A 33 8.87 3.89 -19.21
CA LEU A 33 8.61 4.75 -18.06
C LEU A 33 7.51 5.78 -18.35
N GLU A 34 7.54 6.44 -19.50
CA GLU A 34 6.55 7.46 -19.87
C GLU A 34 5.14 6.87 -19.97
N ASN A 35 5.01 5.69 -20.58
CA ASN A 35 3.75 4.96 -20.61
C ASN A 35 3.30 4.56 -19.21
N GLY A 36 4.23 4.09 -18.38
CA GLY A 36 3.98 3.78 -16.97
C GLY A 36 3.49 4.98 -16.15
N ILE A 37 4.12 6.15 -16.31
CA ILE A 37 3.76 7.38 -15.59
C ILE A 37 2.33 7.82 -15.97
N LYS A 38 1.98 7.80 -17.26
CA LYS A 38 0.62 8.11 -17.73
C LYS A 38 -0.39 7.17 -17.07
N CYS A 39 -0.09 5.88 -16.97
CA CYS A 39 -0.93 4.90 -16.29
C CYS A 39 -1.05 5.16 -14.78
N LEU A 40 0.05 5.47 -14.09
CA LEU A 40 0.02 5.80 -12.65
C LEU A 40 -0.79 7.08 -12.38
N GLN A 41 -0.76 8.06 -13.29
CA GLN A 41 -1.61 9.25 -13.21
C GLN A 41 -3.09 8.90 -13.36
N ILE A 42 -3.44 8.01 -14.28
CA ILE A 42 -4.80 7.48 -14.43
C ILE A 42 -5.24 6.77 -13.14
N ASN A 43 -4.41 5.89 -12.58
CA ASN A 43 -4.71 5.19 -11.33
C ASN A 43 -4.89 6.17 -10.17
N ARG A 44 -4.01 7.17 -10.04
CA ARG A 44 -4.15 8.22 -9.01
C ARG A 44 -5.49 8.97 -9.15
N ASN A 45 -5.89 9.29 -10.37
CA ASN A 45 -7.16 9.96 -10.63
C ASN A 45 -8.34 9.05 -10.28
N LEU A 46 -8.26 7.75 -10.60
CA LEU A 46 -9.25 6.74 -10.25
C LEU A 46 -9.41 6.59 -8.73
N VAL A 47 -8.29 6.52 -7.99
CA VAL A 47 -8.30 6.47 -6.53
C VAL A 47 -8.87 7.76 -5.92
N ARG A 48 -8.55 8.92 -6.50
CA ARG A 48 -9.11 10.21 -6.05
C ARG A 48 -10.62 10.32 -6.30
N SER A 49 -11.12 9.75 -7.40
CA SER A 49 -12.56 9.74 -7.68
C SER A 49 -13.34 8.79 -6.77
N TYR A 50 -12.66 7.81 -6.15
CA TYR A 50 -13.33 6.86 -5.27
C TYR A 50 -13.49 7.44 -3.85
N GLN A 51 -14.73 7.78 -3.51
CA GLN A 51 -15.09 8.27 -2.19
C GLN A 51 -15.29 7.09 -1.23
N TRP A 52 -14.21 6.67 -0.58
CA TRP A 52 -14.23 5.59 0.41
C TRP A 52 -15.29 5.81 1.49
N GLY A 53 -16.34 4.98 1.46
CA GLY A 53 -17.39 4.99 2.48
C GLY A 53 -18.43 6.11 2.34
N VAL A 54 -18.47 6.83 1.21
CA VAL A 54 -19.57 7.78 0.91
C VAL A 54 -20.71 7.10 0.14
N SER A 55 -20.42 5.98 -0.55
CA SER A 55 -21.44 5.10 -1.10
C SER A 55 -21.81 4.01 -0.08
N GLY A 56 -22.55 4.40 0.96
CA GLY A 56 -23.33 3.44 1.75
C GLY A 56 -24.51 2.93 0.92
N PRO A 57 -25.20 1.85 1.34
CA PRO A 57 -26.47 1.48 0.70
C PRO A 57 -27.46 2.62 0.93
N GLU A 58 -27.72 3.41 -0.11
CA GLU A 58 -28.73 4.46 -0.12
C GLU A 58 -30.11 3.80 0.06
N PHE A 59 -30.59 3.76 1.30
CA PHE A 59 -32.01 3.62 1.55
C PHE A 59 -32.69 4.94 1.18
N GLY A 60 -33.11 5.07 -0.07
CA GLY A 60 -33.99 6.16 -0.51
C GLY A 60 -33.77 6.64 -1.94
N SER A 61 -34.57 6.09 -2.86
CA SER A 61 -35.08 6.72 -4.09
C SER A 61 -34.09 7.53 -4.96
N GLU A 62 -33.49 6.88 -5.95
CA GLU A 62 -33.87 6.97 -7.37
C GLU A 62 -32.90 6.15 -8.22
N SER A 63 -33.40 5.59 -9.31
CA SER A 63 -32.73 4.62 -10.17
C SER A 63 -31.35 5.08 -10.67
N ARG A 64 -30.28 4.62 -10.01
CA ARG A 64 -28.97 4.43 -10.66
C ARG A 64 -28.73 2.95 -10.86
N SER A 65 -28.49 2.56 -12.11
CA SER A 65 -28.24 1.20 -12.56
C SER A 65 -27.10 0.55 -11.79
N ILE A 66 -27.44 -0.37 -10.88
CA ILE A 66 -26.54 -1.10 -9.97
C ILE A 66 -25.56 -2.06 -10.71
N SER A 67 -25.61 -2.19 -12.03
CA SER A 67 -25.00 -3.37 -12.69
C SER A 67 -23.53 -3.28 -13.11
N SER A 68 -22.84 -2.12 -12.99
CA SER A 68 -21.45 -2.00 -13.47
C SER A 68 -20.44 -1.54 -12.40
N GLU A 69 -20.83 -0.64 -11.50
CA GLU A 69 -19.91 -0.08 -10.50
C GLU A 69 -19.60 -1.04 -9.35
N MET A 70 -20.56 -1.89 -8.96
CA MET A 70 -20.36 -2.95 -7.96
C MET A 70 -19.49 -4.11 -8.45
N SER A 71 -19.24 -4.27 -9.75
CA SER A 71 -18.35 -5.33 -10.27
C SER A 71 -16.87 -4.93 -10.32
N ASN A 72 -16.53 -3.69 -9.94
CA ASN A 72 -15.16 -3.17 -10.03
C ASN A 72 -14.53 -2.80 -8.69
N TRP A 73 -15.24 -2.84 -7.55
CA TRP A 73 -14.66 -2.42 -6.26
C TRP A 73 -13.45 -3.28 -5.85
N GLU A 74 -13.44 -4.57 -6.18
CA GLU A 74 -12.30 -5.47 -5.93
C GLU A 74 -11.05 -4.97 -6.65
N LYS A 75 -11.16 -4.64 -7.94
CA LYS A 75 -10.08 -4.03 -8.72
C LYS A 75 -9.64 -2.68 -8.14
N HIS A 76 -10.55 -1.89 -7.57
CA HIS A 76 -10.20 -0.62 -6.93
C HIS A 76 -9.47 -0.84 -5.60
N VAL A 77 -9.89 -1.82 -4.80
CA VAL A 77 -9.17 -2.23 -3.58
C VAL A 77 -7.78 -2.73 -3.94
N GLU A 78 -7.65 -3.56 -4.98
CA GLU A 78 -6.35 -4.03 -5.43
C GLU A 78 -5.45 -2.89 -5.95
N VAL A 79 -6.00 -1.90 -6.66
CA VAL A 79 -5.27 -0.69 -7.10
C VAL A 79 -4.85 0.19 -5.94
N VAL A 80 -5.70 0.39 -4.94
CA VAL A 80 -5.38 1.19 -3.74
C VAL A 80 -4.41 0.47 -2.81
N THR A 81 -4.51 -0.85 -2.70
CA THR A 81 -3.60 -1.69 -1.90
C THR A 81 -2.30 -2.02 -2.63
N GLY A 82 -2.15 -1.59 -3.89
CA GLY A 82 -0.97 -1.84 -4.71
C GLY A 82 -0.79 -3.30 -5.11
N ARG A 83 -1.83 -4.13 -4.99
CA ARG A 83 -1.85 -5.55 -5.40
C ARG A 83 -2.00 -5.72 -6.90
N THR A 84 -2.78 -4.87 -7.56
CA THR A 84 -2.85 -4.77 -9.02
C THR A 84 -2.74 -3.30 -9.44
N GLU A 85 -2.20 -3.02 -10.62
CA GLU A 85 -2.33 -1.70 -11.25
C GLU A 85 -3.27 -1.91 -12.45
N ALA A 86 -4.03 -0.93 -12.92
CA ALA A 86 -4.89 -1.12 -14.09
C ALA A 86 -4.04 -1.30 -15.37
N PHE A 87 -3.49 -2.50 -15.56
CA PHE A 87 -2.44 -2.83 -16.52
C PHE A 87 -2.93 -3.12 -17.94
N SER A 88 -4.24 -3.04 -18.19
CA SER A 88 -4.84 -3.45 -19.47
C SER A 88 -4.40 -2.63 -20.69
N ARG A 89 -3.62 -1.56 -20.50
CA ARG A 89 -3.13 -0.67 -21.57
C ARG A 89 -1.60 -0.57 -21.70
N ILE A 90 -0.82 -1.26 -20.87
CA ILE A 90 0.66 -1.23 -20.99
C ILE A 90 1.09 -2.26 -22.03
N GLN A 91 1.80 -1.83 -23.09
CA GLN A 91 2.53 -2.76 -23.95
C GLN A 91 3.67 -3.38 -23.10
N LYS A 92 3.56 -4.67 -22.80
CA LYS A 92 4.49 -5.47 -21.94
C LYS A 92 4.40 -5.15 -20.43
N PRO A 93 3.29 -5.49 -19.75
CA PRO A 93 3.08 -5.19 -18.34
C PRO A 93 4.11 -5.86 -17.41
N ALA A 94 4.57 -7.07 -17.73
CA ALA A 94 5.59 -7.78 -16.95
C ALA A 94 6.93 -7.02 -16.88
N ASN A 95 7.35 -6.39 -17.98
CA ASN A 95 8.59 -5.60 -18.01
C ASN A 95 8.47 -4.34 -17.17
N PHE A 96 7.32 -3.67 -17.23
CA PHE A 96 7.08 -2.48 -16.42
C PHE A 96 7.00 -2.81 -14.92
N GLN A 97 6.32 -3.90 -14.54
CA GLN A 97 6.29 -4.38 -13.16
C GLN A 97 7.69 -4.70 -12.62
N SER A 98 8.50 -5.43 -13.40
CA SER A 98 9.88 -5.77 -13.04
C SER A 98 10.74 -4.50 -12.87
N LEU A 99 10.61 -3.53 -13.79
CA LEU A 99 11.30 -2.24 -13.68
C LEU A 99 10.85 -1.41 -12.47
N MET A 100 9.55 -1.40 -12.16
CA MET A 100 9.02 -0.71 -10.99
C MET A 100 9.48 -1.36 -9.70
N GLN A 101 9.49 -2.69 -9.65
CA GLN A 101 10.00 -3.44 -8.50
C GLN A 101 11.48 -3.18 -8.28
N LEU A 102 12.31 -3.25 -9.33
CA LEU A 102 13.74 -2.98 -9.25
C LEU A 102 14.02 -1.53 -8.85
N ASN A 103 13.25 -0.56 -9.36
CA ASN A 103 13.35 0.84 -8.93
C ASN A 103 12.91 1.04 -7.47
N ARG A 104 11.83 0.40 -7.03
CA ARG A 104 11.38 0.42 -5.64
C ARG A 104 12.46 -0.17 -4.73
N GLN A 105 13.03 -1.33 -5.08
CA GLN A 105 14.12 -1.97 -4.35
C GLN A 105 15.38 -1.10 -4.33
N ARG A 106 15.77 -0.46 -5.43
CA ARG A 106 16.89 0.49 -5.46
C ARG A 106 16.69 1.70 -4.55
N ARG A 107 15.48 2.28 -4.53
CA ARG A 107 15.13 3.38 -3.61
C ARG A 107 15.19 2.90 -2.16
N THR A 108 14.65 1.72 -1.88
CA THR A 108 14.74 1.06 -0.58
C THR A 108 16.20 0.82 -0.19
N LEU A 109 17.09 0.42 -1.12
CA LEU A 109 18.54 0.33 -0.89
C LEU A 109 19.16 1.66 -0.51
N SER A 110 18.81 2.74 -1.18
CA SER A 110 19.34 4.09 -0.90
C SER A 110 18.83 4.70 0.42
N MET A 111 17.67 4.27 0.92
CA MET A 111 17.15 4.75 2.21
C MET A 111 17.79 4.02 3.38
N GLN A 112 18.26 4.79 4.37
CA GLN A 112 18.73 4.24 5.64
C GLN A 112 17.62 3.42 6.30
N HIS A 113 17.96 2.24 6.83
CA HIS A 113 17.00 1.33 7.46
C HIS A 113 16.26 2.02 8.61
N ASP A 114 17.01 2.69 9.48
CA ASP A 114 16.49 3.38 10.68
C ASP A 114 15.47 4.47 10.34
N GLU A 115 15.64 5.16 9.21
CA GLU A 115 14.69 6.19 8.76
C GLU A 115 13.37 5.58 8.29
N ARG A 116 13.44 4.48 7.54
CA ARG A 116 12.25 3.72 7.10
C ARG A 116 11.51 3.14 8.29
N GLU A 117 12.24 2.48 9.18
CA GLU A 117 11.70 1.93 10.42
C GLU A 117 11.03 3.03 11.26
N ARG A 118 11.71 4.17 11.48
CA ARG A 118 11.15 5.29 12.23
C ARG A 118 9.88 5.87 11.59
N ALA A 119 9.84 5.97 10.27
CA ALA A 119 8.65 6.45 9.56
C ALA A 119 7.46 5.49 9.74
N VAL A 120 7.69 4.18 9.57
CA VAL A 120 6.66 3.16 9.76
C VAL A 120 6.16 3.12 11.21
N TRP A 121 7.07 3.20 12.20
CA TRP A 121 6.70 3.27 13.61
C TRP A 121 5.88 4.51 13.97
N LYS A 122 6.17 5.67 13.38
CA LYS A 122 5.35 6.87 13.57
C LYS A 122 3.91 6.64 13.12
N CYS A 123 3.71 5.97 11.98
CA CYS A 123 2.38 5.63 11.48
C CYS A 123 1.65 4.65 12.42
N PHE A 124 2.31 3.58 12.88
CA PHE A 124 1.71 2.64 13.84
C PHE A 124 1.34 3.33 15.16
N ARG A 125 2.19 4.23 15.65
CA ARG A 125 1.92 4.99 16.86
C ARG A 125 0.70 5.90 16.71
N LEU A 126 0.54 6.54 15.56
CA LEU A 126 -0.63 7.38 15.26
C LEU A 126 -1.91 6.54 15.26
N VAL A 127 -1.92 5.42 14.54
CA VAL A 127 -3.05 4.49 14.49
C VAL A 127 -3.38 3.97 15.90
N GLY A 128 -2.38 3.59 16.69
CA GLY A 128 -2.56 3.14 18.07
C GLY A 128 -3.18 4.22 18.98
N ARG A 129 -2.79 5.48 18.82
CA ARG A 129 -3.40 6.61 19.56
C ARG A 129 -4.86 6.79 19.18
N GLN A 130 -5.19 6.70 17.89
CA GLN A 130 -6.58 6.82 17.44
C GLN A 130 -7.42 5.64 17.96
N LEU A 131 -6.92 4.40 17.89
CA LEU A 131 -7.59 3.24 18.47
C LEU A 131 -7.85 3.40 19.98
N ALA A 132 -6.89 3.96 20.73
CA ALA A 132 -7.07 4.23 22.15
C ALA A 132 -8.14 5.30 22.44
N ALA A 133 -8.24 6.31 21.58
CA ALA A 133 -9.28 7.34 21.66
C ALA A 133 -10.67 6.74 21.38
N ILE A 134 -10.82 5.98 20.28
CA ILE A 134 -12.07 5.28 19.94
C ILE A 134 -12.48 4.34 21.07
N ARG A 135 -11.55 3.55 21.62
CA ARG A 135 -11.83 2.66 22.76
C ARG A 135 -12.42 3.44 23.94
N THR A 136 -11.84 4.59 24.27
CA THR A 136 -12.32 5.43 25.39
C THR A 136 -13.72 5.97 25.10
N SER A 137 -13.95 6.50 23.89
CA SER A 137 -15.25 7.02 23.43
C SER A 137 -16.33 5.93 23.48
N VAL A 138 -16.05 4.76 22.90
CA VAL A 138 -16.97 3.61 22.90
C VAL A 138 -17.33 3.19 24.33
N LEU A 139 -16.36 3.10 25.25
CA LEU A 139 -16.64 2.74 26.65
C LEU A 139 -17.56 3.75 27.35
N GLN A 140 -17.34 5.05 27.13
CA GLN A 140 -18.19 6.11 27.69
C GLN A 140 -19.61 6.05 27.13
N VAL A 141 -19.72 5.88 25.82
CA VAL A 141 -21.00 5.82 25.11
C VAL A 141 -21.77 4.53 25.44
N GLN A 142 -21.07 3.42 25.66
CA GLN A 142 -21.66 2.13 26.04
C GLN A 142 -22.44 2.26 27.35
N MET A 143 -21.90 2.99 28.33
CA MET A 143 -22.57 3.26 29.62
C MET A 143 -23.97 3.86 29.40
N LEU A 144 -24.06 4.86 28.52
CA LEU A 144 -25.30 5.55 28.19
C LEU A 144 -26.23 4.72 27.30
N ARG A 145 -25.69 3.91 26.38
CA ARG A 145 -26.51 2.98 25.56
C ARG A 145 -27.19 1.94 26.42
N THR A 146 -26.49 1.39 27.40
CA THR A 146 -27.02 0.37 28.32
C THR A 146 -27.60 0.98 29.60
N PHE A 147 -28.17 2.19 29.52
CA PHE A 147 -28.61 2.98 30.67
C PHE A 147 -29.42 2.17 31.71
N SER A 148 -30.35 1.33 31.24
CA SER A 148 -31.25 0.54 32.10
C SER A 148 -30.57 -0.61 32.87
N GLY A 149 -29.40 -1.05 32.43
CA GLY A 149 -28.66 -2.16 33.03
C GLY A 149 -27.28 -1.79 33.55
N ASN A 150 -26.92 -0.50 33.53
CA ASN A 150 -25.59 -0.05 33.89
C ASN A 150 -25.61 0.67 35.27
N PRO A 151 -24.85 0.18 36.27
CA PRO A 151 -24.87 0.75 37.62
C PRO A 151 -24.35 2.19 37.65
N LEU A 152 -23.35 2.54 36.84
CA LEU A 152 -22.83 3.90 36.74
C LEU A 152 -23.85 4.85 36.10
N ALA A 153 -24.65 4.36 35.16
CA ALA A 153 -25.74 5.14 34.58
C ALA A 153 -26.86 5.39 35.59
N ALA A 154 -27.15 4.44 36.48
CA ALA A 154 -28.11 4.61 37.57
C ALA A 154 -27.64 5.61 38.62
N GLU A 155 -26.35 5.58 38.98
CA GLU A 155 -25.76 6.62 39.84
C GLU A 155 -25.87 8.01 39.19
N LEU A 156 -25.53 8.12 37.91
CA LEU A 156 -25.63 9.37 37.16
C LEU A 156 -27.07 9.89 37.09
N ASP A 157 -28.03 9.00 36.88
CA ASP A 157 -29.46 9.29 36.89
C ASP A 157 -29.91 9.87 38.23
N SER A 158 -29.48 9.26 39.34
CA SER A 158 -29.80 9.72 40.69
C SER A 158 -29.16 11.08 41.01
N LEU A 159 -27.94 11.32 40.52
CA LEU A 159 -27.21 12.56 40.76
C LEU A 159 -27.82 13.74 39.97
N LEU A 160 -28.24 13.48 38.73
CA LEU A 160 -28.73 14.51 37.81
C LEU A 160 -30.26 14.62 37.75
N ASN A 161 -30.99 13.70 38.39
CA ASN A 161 -32.46 13.62 38.35
C ASN A 161 -33.02 13.67 36.92
N LEU A 162 -32.51 12.81 36.03
CA LEU A 162 -32.86 12.86 34.62
C LEU A 162 -34.32 12.45 34.40
N SER A 163 -35.04 13.21 33.58
CA SER A 163 -36.37 12.84 33.12
C SER A 163 -36.32 11.66 32.13
N ALA A 164 -37.42 10.93 31.98
CA ALA A 164 -37.53 9.85 30.99
C ALA A 164 -37.22 10.33 29.56
N GLY A 165 -37.59 11.56 29.21
CA GLY A 165 -37.27 12.18 27.92
C GLY A 165 -35.77 12.41 27.72
N GLN A 166 -35.07 12.95 28.73
CA GLN A 166 -33.62 13.17 28.70
C GLN A 166 -32.86 11.85 28.60
N LYS A 167 -33.25 10.82 29.36
CA LYS A 167 -32.64 9.48 29.27
C LYS A 167 -32.74 8.92 27.86
N ARG A 168 -33.92 9.02 27.24
CA ARG A 168 -34.15 8.54 25.87
C ARG A 168 -33.32 9.31 24.85
N GLN A 169 -33.23 10.64 24.97
CA GLN A 169 -32.38 11.45 24.09
C GLN A 169 -30.89 11.09 24.24
N LEU A 170 -30.39 10.95 25.46
CA LEU A 170 -29.00 10.53 25.72
C LEU A 170 -28.71 9.14 25.13
N GLN A 171 -29.64 8.19 25.26
CA GLN A 171 -29.53 6.87 24.63
C GLN A 171 -29.50 6.96 23.09
N CYS A 172 -30.33 7.80 22.49
CA CYS A 172 -30.33 8.02 21.04
C CYS A 172 -29.00 8.61 20.56
N HIS A 173 -28.50 9.66 21.21
CA HIS A 173 -27.21 10.28 20.88
C HIS A 173 -26.05 9.30 21.09
N ALA A 174 -26.08 8.54 22.18
CA ALA A 174 -25.08 7.51 22.44
C ALA A 174 -25.10 6.42 21.35
N GLN A 175 -26.27 6.00 20.89
CA GLN A 175 -26.36 5.04 19.79
C GLN A 175 -25.80 5.59 18.47
N GLN A 176 -26.04 6.88 18.16
CA GLN A 176 -25.49 7.54 16.98
C GLN A 176 -23.96 7.62 17.04
N MET A 177 -23.42 8.16 18.14
CA MET A 177 -21.97 8.24 18.34
C MET A 177 -21.30 6.87 18.27
N PHE A 178 -21.92 5.84 18.86
CA PHE A 178 -21.39 4.48 18.78
C PHE A 178 -21.29 4.00 17.31
N ASN A 179 -22.32 4.24 16.51
CA ASN A 179 -22.30 3.83 15.10
C ASN A 179 -21.18 4.54 14.32
N GLU A 180 -20.97 5.84 14.58
CA GLU A 180 -19.89 6.62 13.98
C GLU A 180 -18.50 6.07 14.38
N GLU A 181 -18.30 5.79 15.67
CA GLU A 181 -17.06 5.22 16.20
C GLU A 181 -16.75 3.84 15.61
N ILE A 182 -17.76 3.01 15.36
CA ILE A 182 -17.59 1.71 14.69
C ILE A 182 -17.15 1.88 13.22
N VAL A 183 -17.67 2.89 12.53
CA VAL A 183 -17.23 3.21 11.17
C VAL A 183 -15.77 3.67 11.16
N GLU A 184 -15.38 4.56 12.08
CA GLU A 184 -14.00 5.01 12.22
C GLU A 184 -13.05 3.87 12.62
N LEU A 185 -13.48 2.99 13.52
CA LEU A 185 -12.73 1.79 13.89
C LEU A 185 -12.48 0.90 12.67
N THR A 186 -13.48 0.72 11.82
CA THR A 186 -13.37 -0.06 10.57
C THR A 186 -12.36 0.58 9.61
N LYS A 187 -12.35 1.91 9.48
CA LYS A 187 -11.35 2.64 8.68
C LYS A 187 -9.94 2.44 9.25
N LEU A 188 -9.77 2.56 10.56
CA LEU A 188 -8.48 2.34 11.22
C LEU A 188 -7.97 0.92 11.05
N PHE A 189 -8.82 -0.10 11.11
CA PHE A 189 -8.42 -1.47 10.84
C PHE A 189 -7.90 -1.64 9.41
N LYS A 190 -8.61 -1.09 8.42
CA LYS A 190 -8.14 -1.11 7.01
C LYS A 190 -6.77 -0.45 6.86
N ILE A 191 -6.57 0.72 7.48
CA ILE A 191 -5.29 1.43 7.49
C ILE A 191 -4.20 0.59 8.18
N PHE A 192 -4.52 -0.01 9.33
CA PHE A 192 -3.59 -0.86 10.07
C PHE A 192 -3.15 -2.07 9.25
N PHE A 193 -4.06 -2.78 8.60
CA PHE A 193 -3.73 -3.93 7.76
C PHE A 193 -2.91 -3.53 6.54
N ALA A 194 -3.25 -2.43 5.88
CA ALA A 194 -2.45 -1.90 4.76
C ALA A 194 -1.04 -1.52 5.21
N LEU A 195 -0.91 -0.79 6.32
CA LEU A 195 0.37 -0.39 6.90
C LEU A 195 1.20 -1.61 7.32
N ARG A 196 0.58 -2.62 7.93
CA ARG A 196 1.24 -3.87 8.32
C ARG A 196 1.77 -4.65 7.13
N ASN A 197 0.98 -4.80 6.07
CA ASN A 197 1.41 -5.47 4.85
C ASN A 197 2.58 -4.74 4.21
N GLU A 198 2.54 -3.41 4.17
CA GLU A 198 3.61 -2.60 3.61
C GLU A 198 4.87 -2.64 4.47
N ALA A 199 4.74 -2.63 5.80
CA ALA A 199 5.86 -2.78 6.72
C ALA A 199 6.54 -4.15 6.60
N LEU A 200 5.77 -5.23 6.36
CA LEU A 200 6.30 -6.54 6.04
C LEU A 200 7.03 -6.54 4.69
N ARG A 201 6.43 -5.93 3.65
CA ARG A 201 7.05 -5.80 2.32
C ARG A 201 8.37 -5.01 2.35
N LEU A 202 8.48 -4.05 3.26
CA LEU A 202 9.68 -3.27 3.50
C LEU A 202 10.68 -3.96 4.45
N ASN A 203 10.43 -5.20 4.86
CA ASN A 203 11.24 -5.98 5.80
C ASN A 203 11.47 -5.27 7.16
N ILE A 204 10.53 -4.43 7.59
CA ILE A 204 10.63 -3.68 8.86
C ILE A 204 10.19 -4.54 10.05
N LEU A 205 9.24 -5.46 9.85
CA LEU A 205 8.65 -6.27 10.93
C LEU A 205 9.23 -7.68 11.05
N SER A 206 10.13 -8.10 10.14
CA SER A 206 10.70 -9.45 10.12
C SER A 206 12.23 -9.38 10.09
N PRO A 207 12.95 -10.25 10.81
CA PRO A 207 14.39 -10.39 10.63
C PRO A 207 14.68 -10.90 9.22
N SER A 208 15.11 -10.01 8.33
CA SER A 208 15.49 -10.37 6.96
C SER A 208 17.00 -10.44 6.81
N LEU A 209 17.46 -11.38 5.97
CA LEU A 209 18.87 -11.42 5.55
C LEU A 209 19.31 -10.11 4.88
N GLU A 210 18.37 -9.31 4.34
CA GLU A 210 18.64 -7.99 3.76
C GLU A 210 19.39 -7.08 4.74
N ARG A 211 19.08 -7.15 6.04
CA ARG A 211 19.80 -6.38 7.07
C ARG A 211 21.28 -6.74 7.11
N TYR A 212 21.60 -8.03 7.19
CA TYR A 212 22.98 -8.49 7.24
C TYR A 212 23.75 -8.18 5.95
N PHE A 213 23.10 -8.33 4.79
CA PHE A 213 23.68 -7.91 3.51
C PHE A 213 23.98 -6.40 3.50
N ARG A 214 23.12 -5.56 4.06
CA ARG A 214 23.37 -4.10 4.14
C ARG A 214 24.49 -3.73 5.08
N GLU A 215 24.59 -4.41 6.22
CA GLU A 215 25.65 -4.17 7.20
C GLU A 215 27.02 -4.64 6.65
N THR A 216 27.03 -5.65 5.78
CA THR A 216 28.26 -6.31 5.32
C THR A 216 28.71 -5.90 3.92
N CYS A 217 27.78 -5.63 3.00
CA CYS A 217 28.09 -5.39 1.58
C CYS A 217 28.08 -3.91 1.22
N SER A 218 28.94 -3.52 0.28
CA SER A 218 28.91 -2.18 -0.30
C SER A 218 27.67 -1.97 -1.17
N PHE A 219 27.33 -0.70 -1.43
CA PHE A 219 26.19 -0.36 -2.28
C PHE A 219 26.28 -0.96 -3.69
N ASP A 220 27.48 -1.02 -4.29
CA ASP A 220 27.70 -1.65 -5.60
C ASP A 220 27.46 -3.16 -5.56
N GLN A 221 27.89 -3.83 -4.49
CA GLN A 221 27.62 -5.26 -4.27
C GLN A 221 26.12 -5.53 -4.08
N LEU A 222 25.41 -4.67 -3.35
CA LEU A 222 23.96 -4.77 -3.17
C LEU A 222 23.19 -4.55 -4.48
N GLN A 223 23.65 -3.63 -5.34
CA GLN A 223 23.06 -3.46 -6.67
C GLN A 223 23.28 -4.68 -7.57
N LYS A 224 24.47 -5.27 -7.54
CA LYS A 224 24.78 -6.51 -8.27
C LYS A 224 23.94 -7.67 -7.75
N LEU A 225 23.76 -7.78 -6.43
CA LEU A 225 22.89 -8.78 -5.82
C LEU A 225 21.44 -8.60 -6.30
N LEU A 226 20.88 -7.39 -6.25
CA LEU A 226 19.53 -7.12 -6.77
C LEU A 226 19.38 -7.52 -8.24
N GLN A 227 20.37 -7.15 -9.08
CA GLN A 227 20.34 -7.47 -10.50
C GLN A 227 20.45 -8.98 -10.74
N TRP A 228 21.24 -9.68 -9.93
CA TRP A 228 21.32 -11.13 -9.95
C TRP A 228 19.99 -11.77 -9.54
N THR A 229 19.36 -11.32 -8.45
CA THR A 229 18.07 -11.85 -7.98
C THR A 229 16.97 -11.68 -9.03
N GLU A 230 16.90 -10.53 -9.70
CA GLU A 230 15.91 -10.29 -10.74
C GLU A 230 16.14 -11.16 -11.98
N ASN A 231 17.40 -11.31 -12.40
CA ASN A 231 17.75 -12.15 -13.55
C ASN A 231 17.47 -13.64 -13.33
N HIS A 232 17.49 -14.09 -12.07
CA HIS A 232 17.26 -15.49 -11.68
C HIS A 232 15.91 -15.69 -10.99
N ARG A 233 15.02 -14.70 -11.06
CA ARG A 233 13.75 -14.70 -10.33
C ARG A 233 12.89 -15.92 -10.60
N THR A 234 12.78 -16.32 -11.87
CA THR A 234 11.97 -17.48 -12.27
C THR A 234 12.49 -18.75 -11.62
N VAL A 235 13.82 -18.92 -11.56
CA VAL A 235 14.48 -20.07 -10.91
C VAL A 235 14.26 -20.04 -9.39
N ILE A 236 14.39 -18.87 -8.77
CA ILE A 236 14.17 -18.70 -7.33
C ILE A 236 12.71 -18.99 -6.95
N GLU A 237 11.75 -18.56 -7.76
CA GLU A 237 10.32 -18.76 -7.50
C GLU A 237 9.84 -20.17 -7.88
N SER A 238 10.45 -20.84 -8.86
CA SER A 238 10.04 -22.17 -9.32
C SER A 238 10.73 -23.35 -8.61
N ASP A 239 12.03 -23.24 -8.34
CA ASP A 239 12.83 -24.39 -7.89
C ASP A 239 12.89 -24.51 -6.35
N LEU A 240 12.46 -23.47 -5.63
CA LEU A 240 12.35 -23.44 -4.17
C LEU A 240 10.90 -23.60 -3.71
N SER A 241 10.17 -24.56 -4.29
CA SER A 241 8.84 -24.92 -3.79
C SER A 241 8.95 -25.42 -2.35
N ILE A 242 8.23 -24.76 -1.44
CA ILE A 242 8.17 -25.10 0.00
C ILE A 242 7.33 -26.37 0.23
N ASP A 243 6.56 -26.82 -0.77
CA ASP A 243 5.65 -27.97 -0.66
C ASP A 243 6.34 -29.35 -0.78
N ALA A 244 7.67 -29.40 -0.73
CA ALA A 244 8.46 -30.64 -0.82
C ALA A 244 9.00 -31.15 0.53
N VAL A 245 8.48 -30.68 1.67
CA VAL A 245 8.81 -31.19 3.01
C VAL A 245 7.56 -31.54 3.81
#